data_AF-A0A941KBD7-F1
#
_entry.id   AF-A0A941KBD7-F1
#
_cell.length_a   1.000
_cell.length_b   1.000
_cell.length_c   1.000
_cell.angle_alpha   90.00
_cell.angle_beta   90.00
_cell.angle_gamma   90.00
#
_symmetry.space_group_name_H-M   'P 1'
#
loop_
_entity.id
_entity.type
_entity.pdbx_description
1 polymer ?
#
loop_
_entity_poly.entity_id
_entity_poly.type
_entity_poly.pdbx_seq_one_letter_code
_entity_poly.pdbx_strand_id
1 'polypeptide(L)'
;MKKLLPLLLVILGIGGGAGAGLMLRPAPQEMVSIDPCGDGTAVAEAGHDMAEDHAAEEAEPVDREYVKMNNQFIIPVVTDEKIGALVVMSISLEVDIGGQQQVYAREPKLRDAFLQVMFDHANVGGFQGAFTNSNNLDVLRASLFNVAKKVLGPMVSDVLITDIARQDA
;
A
#
# COMPACT_ATOMS: atom_id res chain seq x y z
N MET A 1 -6.60 19.67 -53.44
CA MET A 1 -6.73 18.30 -52.88
C MET A 1 -5.95 18.04 -51.58
N LYS A 2 -5.09 18.95 -51.07
CA LYS A 2 -4.33 18.75 -49.82
C LYS A 2 -5.13 18.89 -48.50
N LYS A 3 -6.42 19.26 -48.54
CA LYS A 3 -7.27 19.45 -47.34
C LYS A 3 -8.37 18.39 -47.15
N LEU A 4 -8.54 17.48 -48.12
CA LEU A 4 -9.55 16.41 -48.04
C LEU A 4 -9.09 15.27 -47.12
N LEU A 5 -7.82 14.88 -47.23
CA LEU A 5 -7.23 13.83 -46.39
C LEU A 5 -7.30 14.13 -44.87
N PRO A 6 -6.93 15.32 -44.37
CA PRO A 6 -7.05 15.60 -42.94
C PRO A 6 -8.51 15.68 -42.47
N LEU A 7 -9.44 16.15 -43.31
CA LEU A 7 -10.86 16.21 -42.96
C LEU A 7 -11.47 14.80 -42.83
N LEU A 8 -11.08 13.89 -43.73
CA LEU A 8 -11.56 12.50 -43.72
C LEU A 8 -11.01 11.73 -42.51
N LEU A 9 -9.76 11.97 -42.11
CA LEU A 9 -9.17 11.40 -40.89
C LEU A 9 -9.88 11.87 -39.62
N VAL A 10 -10.26 13.14 -39.54
CA VAL A 10 -11.02 13.67 -38.39
C VAL A 10 -12.39 13.01 -38.29
N ILE A 11 -13.10 12.87 -39.42
CA ILE A 11 -14.43 12.22 -39.45
C ILE A 11 -14.32 10.73 -39.07
N LEU A 12 -13.33 10.02 -39.61
CA LEU A 12 -13.10 8.61 -39.28
C LEU A 12 -12.65 8.42 -37.82
N GLY A 13 -11.82 9.32 -37.29
CA GLY A 13 -11.36 9.25 -35.90
C GLY A 13 -12.50 9.48 -34.91
N ILE A 14 -13.34 10.49 -35.14
CA ILE A 14 -14.50 10.77 -34.30
C ILE A 14 -15.55 9.65 -34.44
N GLY A 15 -15.86 9.23 -35.66
CA GLY A 15 -16.83 8.17 -35.92
C GLY A 15 -16.39 6.81 -35.36
N GLY A 16 -15.13 6.44 -35.55
CA GLY A 16 -14.55 5.21 -35.02
C GLY A 16 -14.45 5.22 -33.50
N GLY A 17 -13.99 6.31 -32.91
CA GLY A 17 -13.88 6.45 -31.45
C GLY A 17 -15.23 6.43 -30.74
N ALA A 18 -16.21 7.19 -31.22
CA ALA A 18 -17.55 7.21 -30.63
C ALA A 18 -18.29 5.88 -30.80
N GLY A 19 -18.17 5.24 -31.97
CA GLY A 19 -18.77 3.93 -32.24
C GLY A 19 -18.19 2.83 -31.36
N ALA A 20 -16.87 2.76 -31.23
CA ALA A 20 -16.20 1.79 -30.36
C ALA A 20 -16.55 2.01 -28.87
N GLY A 21 -16.61 3.26 -28.42
CA GLY A 21 -16.97 3.59 -27.03
C GLY A 21 -18.39 3.18 -26.65
N LEU A 22 -19.35 3.28 -27.58
CA LEU A 22 -20.72 2.82 -27.35
C LEU A 22 -20.84 1.29 -27.40
N MET A 23 -20.09 0.62 -28.29
CA MET A 23 -20.12 -0.83 -28.41
C MET A 23 -19.43 -1.54 -27.22
N LEU A 24 -18.32 -1.00 -26.74
CA LEU A 24 -17.54 -1.56 -25.63
C LEU A 24 -17.99 -1.07 -24.26
N ARG A 25 -19.09 -0.32 -24.18
CA ARG A 25 -19.63 0.16 -22.91
C ARG A 25 -20.06 -1.05 -22.06
N PRO A 26 -19.46 -1.26 -20.86
CA PRO A 26 -19.85 -2.34 -19.98
C PRO A 26 -21.33 -2.20 -19.57
N ALA A 27 -22.03 -3.33 -19.43
CA ALA A 27 -23.39 -3.31 -18.89
C ALA A 27 -23.37 -2.69 -17.48
N PRO A 28 -24.35 -1.83 -17.12
CA PRO A 28 -24.49 -1.36 -15.75
C PRO A 28 -24.58 -2.56 -14.83
N GLN A 29 -23.63 -2.69 -13.92
CA GLN A 29 -23.75 -3.66 -12.84
C GLN A 29 -24.88 -3.19 -11.95
N GLU A 30 -25.90 -4.03 -11.78
CA GLU A 30 -26.92 -3.83 -10.77
C GLU A 30 -26.21 -3.79 -9.42
N MET A 31 -26.09 -2.60 -8.83
CA MET A 31 -25.79 -2.49 -7.41
C MET A 31 -26.96 -3.14 -6.70
N VAL A 32 -26.73 -4.34 -6.17
CA VAL A 32 -27.65 -5.00 -5.26
C VAL A 32 -27.81 -4.08 -4.06
N SER A 33 -28.96 -3.42 -3.98
CA SER A 33 -29.38 -2.72 -2.78
C SER A 33 -29.64 -3.78 -1.72
N ILE A 34 -28.67 -4.03 -0.84
CA ILE A 34 -28.88 -4.85 0.35
C ILE A 34 -29.73 -4.00 1.30
N ASP A 35 -31.03 -4.30 1.35
CA ASP A 35 -31.96 -3.76 2.34
C ASP A 35 -31.62 -4.41 3.70
N PRO A 36 -31.21 -3.65 4.73
CA PRO A 36 -30.75 -4.21 6.00
C PRO A 36 -31.88 -4.67 6.93
N CYS A 37 -33.13 -4.76 6.46
CA CYS A 37 -34.26 -5.26 7.26
C CYS A 37 -34.72 -6.64 6.77
N GLY A 38 -34.06 -7.70 7.23
CA GLY A 38 -34.47 -9.08 7.00
C GLY A 38 -35.59 -9.51 7.94
N ASP A 39 -36.77 -9.84 7.37
CA ASP A 39 -37.84 -10.55 8.06
C ASP A 39 -37.58 -12.07 8.01
N GLY A 40 -37.51 -12.68 9.20
CA GLY A 40 -37.16 -14.08 9.38
C GLY A 40 -38.33 -15.05 9.17
N THR A 41 -37.97 -16.31 8.89
CA THR A 41 -38.46 -17.58 9.48
C THR A 41 -38.08 -18.73 8.53
N ALA A 42 -37.08 -19.54 8.89
CA ALA A 42 -37.19 -20.85 9.56
C ALA A 42 -37.20 -22.03 8.58
N VAL A 43 -36.18 -22.91 8.66
CA VAL A 43 -36.34 -24.34 9.03
C VAL A 43 -34.96 -25.01 9.26
N ALA A 44 -34.95 -25.90 10.24
CA ALA A 44 -33.82 -26.62 10.83
C ALA A 44 -33.37 -27.86 10.02
N GLU A 45 -32.12 -28.31 10.19
CA GLU A 45 -31.77 -29.60 10.81
C GLU A 45 -30.25 -29.90 10.80
N ALA A 46 -29.88 -30.76 11.77
CA ALA A 46 -28.69 -31.61 11.86
C ALA A 46 -27.35 -30.96 12.28
N GLY A 47 -26.95 -31.24 13.52
CA GLY A 47 -25.58 -31.07 14.00
C GLY A 47 -24.69 -32.26 13.64
N HIS A 48 -23.41 -31.99 13.40
CA HIS A 48 -22.29 -32.53 14.18
C HIS A 48 -20.95 -31.96 13.65
N ASP A 49 -20.05 -31.77 14.60
CA ASP A 49 -18.60 -31.62 14.48
C ASP A 49 -17.98 -30.24 14.24
N MET A 50 -17.04 -29.97 15.15
CA MET A 50 -16.30 -28.73 15.36
C MET A 50 -15.20 -28.55 14.33
N ALA A 51 -15.15 -27.41 13.66
CA ALA A 51 -13.91 -26.74 13.28
C ALA A 51 -14.24 -25.31 12.86
N GLU A 52 -13.44 -24.38 13.40
CA GLU A 52 -13.22 -23.01 12.91
C GLU A 52 -14.45 -22.09 12.83
N ASP A 53 -14.41 -20.98 13.55
CA ASP A 53 -14.33 -19.73 12.80
C ASP A 53 -13.69 -18.63 13.64
N HIS A 54 -12.55 -18.15 13.15
CA HIS A 54 -12.10 -16.81 13.47
C HIS A 54 -13.15 -15.88 12.89
N ALA A 55 -14.11 -15.47 13.73
CA ALA A 55 -14.93 -14.31 13.45
C ALA A 55 -13.98 -13.11 13.38
N ALA A 56 -13.51 -12.84 12.16
CA ALA A 56 -12.95 -11.57 11.78
C ALA A 56 -14.03 -10.55 12.15
N GLU A 57 -13.80 -9.84 13.24
CA GLU A 57 -14.49 -8.58 13.49
C GLU A 57 -14.31 -7.76 12.23
N GLU A 58 -15.40 -7.58 11.48
CA GLU A 58 -15.50 -6.56 10.44
C GLU A 58 -15.31 -5.23 11.16
N ALA A 59 -14.04 -4.82 11.28
CA ALA A 59 -13.68 -3.52 11.79
C ALA A 59 -14.34 -2.50 10.87
N GLU A 60 -15.30 -1.75 11.42
CA GLU A 60 -15.80 -0.50 10.87
C GLU A 60 -14.65 0.26 10.19
N PRO A 61 -14.86 0.90 9.01
CA PRO A 61 -13.81 1.65 8.35
C PRO A 61 -13.39 2.80 9.28
N VAL A 62 -12.35 2.56 10.07
CA VAL A 62 -11.73 3.58 10.89
C VAL A 62 -11.12 4.53 9.89
N ASP A 63 -11.64 5.75 9.81
CA ASP A 63 -11.04 6.76 8.97
C ASP A 63 -9.56 6.93 9.39
N ARG A 64 -8.65 6.65 8.45
CA ARG A 64 -7.19 6.74 8.64
C ARG A 64 -6.62 7.89 7.82
N GLU A 65 -5.56 8.47 8.33
CA GLU A 65 -4.77 9.49 7.65
C GLU A 65 -3.40 8.92 7.28
N TYR A 66 -2.93 9.22 6.06
CA TYR A 66 -1.63 8.77 5.58
C TYR A 66 -0.65 9.93 5.53
N VAL A 67 0.42 9.83 6.31
CA VAL A 67 1.44 10.87 6.42
C VAL A 67 2.72 10.41 5.75
N LYS A 68 3.02 11.01 4.60
CA LYS A 68 4.28 10.76 3.90
C LYS A 68 5.46 11.36 4.67
N MET A 69 6.50 10.55 4.87
CA MET A 69 7.78 11.02 5.41
C MET A 69 8.45 11.98 4.42
N ASN A 70 9.00 13.09 4.93
CA ASN A 70 9.73 14.03 4.08
C ASN A 70 11.06 13.41 3.63
N ASN A 71 11.45 13.55 2.38
CA ASN A 71 12.69 12.97 1.84
C ASN A 71 12.78 11.43 1.93
N GLN A 72 13.59 10.86 1.03
CA GLN A 72 13.81 9.42 0.98
C GLN A 72 14.85 8.97 2.02
N PHE A 73 14.79 7.70 2.38
CA PHE A 73 15.81 7.02 3.17
C PHE A 73 16.84 6.43 2.21
N ILE A 74 18.12 6.62 2.50
CA ILE A 74 19.23 6.11 1.70
C ILE A 74 20.08 5.20 2.60
N ILE A 75 20.22 3.94 2.20
CA ILE A 75 20.78 2.88 3.03
C ILE A 75 21.91 2.19 2.24
N PRO A 76 23.18 2.30 2.67
CA PRO A 76 24.26 1.55 2.05
C PRO A 76 24.22 0.09 2.49
N VAL A 77 24.37 -0.81 1.52
CA VAL A 77 24.56 -2.24 1.77
C VAL A 77 26.04 -2.52 1.62
N VAL A 78 26.67 -2.93 2.72
CA VAL A 78 28.11 -3.21 2.77
C VAL A 78 28.35 -4.70 2.53
N THR A 79 29.21 -5.00 1.56
CA THR A 79 29.70 -6.36 1.25
C THR A 79 31.23 -6.28 1.16
N ASP A 80 31.93 -7.19 1.82
CA ASP A 80 33.41 -7.22 1.83
C ASP A 80 34.05 -5.86 2.17
N GLU A 81 33.55 -5.19 3.22
CA GLU A 81 34.03 -3.88 3.71
C GLU A 81 33.86 -2.71 2.72
N LYS A 82 33.11 -2.92 1.62
CA LYS A 82 32.82 -1.90 0.61
C LYS A 82 31.32 -1.73 0.40
N ILE A 83 30.90 -0.57 -0.07
CA ILE A 83 29.51 -0.35 -0.47
C ILE A 83 29.27 -1.13 -1.76
N GLY A 84 28.51 -2.23 -1.66
CA GLY A 84 28.13 -3.06 -2.81
C GLY A 84 26.84 -2.60 -3.48
N ALA A 85 25.95 -1.94 -2.73
CA ALA A 85 24.74 -1.32 -3.25
C ALA A 85 24.26 -0.15 -2.39
N LEU A 86 23.41 0.70 -2.97
CA LEU A 86 22.62 1.72 -2.29
C LEU A 86 21.14 1.39 -2.45
N VAL A 87 20.42 1.32 -1.34
CA VAL A 87 18.96 1.19 -1.32
C VAL A 87 18.35 2.56 -1.03
N VAL A 88 17.35 2.93 -1.80
CA VAL A 88 16.57 4.16 -1.63
C VAL A 88 15.13 3.80 -1.39
N MET A 89 14.53 4.32 -0.31
CA MET A 89 13.18 3.94 0.10
C MET A 89 12.35 5.16 0.50
N SER A 90 11.07 5.13 0.13
CA SER A 90 10.06 6.11 0.55
C SER A 90 9.06 5.43 1.50
N ILE A 91 8.69 6.12 2.58
CA ILE A 91 7.79 5.59 3.60
C ILE A 91 6.62 6.56 3.84
N SER A 92 5.45 6.00 4.11
CA SER A 92 4.31 6.71 4.69
C SER A 92 3.83 6.00 5.94
N LEU A 93 3.33 6.74 6.93
CA LEU A 93 2.71 6.18 8.13
C LEU A 93 1.19 6.27 7.99
N GLU A 94 0.50 5.20 8.38
CA GLU A 94 -0.95 5.22 8.59
C GLU A 94 -1.22 5.56 10.05
N VAL A 95 -1.95 6.64 10.28
CA VAL A 95 -2.25 7.17 11.61
C VAL A 95 -3.73 7.50 11.78
N ASP A 96 -4.17 7.68 13.01
CA ASP A 96 -5.49 8.24 13.31
C ASP A 96 -5.66 9.64 12.72
N ILE A 97 -6.90 10.01 12.36
CA ILE A 97 -7.22 11.36 11.86
C ILE A 97 -6.67 12.45 12.79
N GLY A 98 -6.01 13.44 12.21
CA GLY A 98 -5.47 14.58 12.94
C GLY A 98 -4.13 14.28 13.61
N GLY A 99 -3.56 13.10 13.36
CA GLY A 99 -2.24 12.68 13.84
C GLY A 99 -1.06 13.29 13.08
N GLN A 100 -1.30 13.93 11.93
CA GLN A 100 -0.24 14.43 11.04
C GLN A 100 0.73 15.41 11.72
N GLN A 101 0.23 16.33 12.55
CA GLN A 101 1.10 17.31 13.22
C GLN A 101 2.07 16.66 14.19
N GLN A 102 1.63 15.61 14.87
CA GLN A 102 2.39 14.84 15.86
C GLN A 102 3.45 14.00 15.17
N VAL A 103 3.13 13.42 14.00
CA VAL A 103 4.11 12.74 13.15
C VAL A 103 5.22 13.71 12.77
N TYR A 104 4.91 14.90 12.25
CA TYR A 104 5.92 15.88 11.88
C TYR A 104 6.72 16.42 13.07
N ALA A 105 6.08 16.65 14.21
CA ALA A 105 6.76 17.11 15.43
C ALA A 105 7.77 16.08 15.97
N ARG A 106 7.53 14.79 15.72
CA ARG A 106 8.43 13.68 16.11
C ARG A 106 9.25 13.14 14.95
N GLU A 107 9.15 13.72 13.76
CA GLU A 107 9.80 13.24 12.54
C GLU A 107 11.30 12.99 12.71
N PRO A 108 12.09 13.88 13.37
CA PRO A 108 13.52 13.63 13.55
C PRO A 108 13.82 12.34 14.31
N LYS A 109 12.99 12.00 15.32
CA LYS A 109 13.16 10.76 16.09
C LYS A 109 12.68 9.53 15.33
N LEU A 110 11.60 9.66 14.57
CA LEU A 110 11.13 8.58 13.69
C LEU A 110 12.18 8.24 12.65
N ARG A 111 12.76 9.26 12.00
CA ARG A 111 13.80 9.09 10.99
C ARG A 111 15.01 8.36 11.55
N ASP A 112 15.49 8.78 12.72
CA ASP A 112 16.63 8.15 13.40
C ASP A 112 16.36 6.65 13.68
N ALA A 113 15.22 6.35 14.29
CA ALA A 113 14.82 4.97 14.58
C ALA A 113 14.61 4.11 13.33
N PHE A 114 14.00 4.69 12.29
CA PHE A 114 13.79 4.01 11.00
C PHE A 114 15.12 3.71 10.29
N LEU A 115 16.05 4.66 10.27
CA LEU A 115 17.39 4.44 9.70
C LEU A 115 18.11 3.31 10.42
N GLN A 116 18.07 3.28 11.75
CA GLN A 116 18.66 2.19 12.52
C GLN A 116 18.08 0.82 12.13
N VAL A 117 16.75 0.71 12.07
CA VAL A 117 16.08 -0.54 11.65
C VAL A 117 16.51 -0.96 10.25
N MET A 118 16.62 -0.03 9.31
CA MET A 118 17.03 -0.36 7.94
C MET A 118 18.50 -0.74 7.84
N PHE A 119 19.39 -0.11 8.63
CA PHE A 119 20.80 -0.51 8.69
C PHE A 119 20.94 -1.91 9.28
N ASP A 120 20.20 -2.22 10.35
CA ASP A 120 20.18 -3.56 10.94
C ASP A 120 19.67 -4.60 9.93
N HIS A 121 18.59 -4.26 9.20
CA HIS A 121 18.05 -5.09 8.11
C HIS A 121 19.06 -5.31 6.97
N ALA A 122 19.82 -4.27 6.60
CA ALA A 122 20.89 -4.37 5.60
C ALA A 122 22.03 -5.27 6.07
N ASN A 123 22.43 -5.15 7.34
CA ASN A 123 23.53 -5.92 7.94
C ASN A 123 23.24 -7.41 8.04
N VAL A 124 21.96 -7.80 8.22
CA VAL A 124 21.54 -9.21 8.18
C VAL A 124 21.28 -9.73 6.76
N GLY A 125 21.58 -8.92 5.73
CA GLY A 125 21.43 -9.30 4.33
C GLY A 125 20.01 -9.14 3.77
N GLY A 126 19.11 -8.46 4.47
CA GLY A 126 17.70 -8.32 4.09
C GLY A 126 17.44 -7.52 2.79
N PHE A 127 18.47 -6.86 2.25
CA PHE A 127 18.45 -6.19 0.93
C PHE A 127 19.30 -6.90 -0.13
N GLN A 128 19.84 -8.08 0.15
CA GLN A 128 20.60 -8.87 -0.82
C GLN A 128 19.66 -9.76 -1.66
N GLY A 129 20.07 -10.10 -2.88
CA GLY A 129 19.30 -10.99 -3.76
C GLY A 129 17.90 -10.44 -4.12
N ALA A 130 16.86 -11.26 -3.93
CA ALA A 130 15.46 -10.89 -4.18
C ALA A 130 14.91 -9.97 -3.08
N PHE A 131 15.43 -8.75 -3.00
CA PHE A 131 15.12 -7.75 -1.97
C PHE A 131 13.66 -7.28 -1.98
N THR A 132 12.94 -7.48 -3.10
CA THR A 132 11.51 -7.18 -3.24
C THR A 132 10.60 -8.36 -2.87
N ASN A 133 11.16 -9.49 -2.40
CA ASN A 133 10.35 -10.61 -1.93
C ASN A 133 9.49 -10.17 -0.73
N SER A 134 8.18 -10.45 -0.78
CA SER A 134 7.21 -10.07 0.24
C SER A 134 7.65 -10.46 1.65
N ASN A 135 8.17 -11.68 1.84
CA ASN A 135 8.61 -12.13 3.17
C ASN A 135 9.71 -11.24 3.77
N ASN A 136 10.65 -10.77 2.94
CA ASN A 136 11.74 -9.90 3.40
C ASN A 136 11.22 -8.50 3.75
N LEU A 137 10.27 -7.98 2.96
CA LEU A 137 9.65 -6.68 3.22
C LEU A 137 8.70 -6.71 4.41
N ASP A 138 8.06 -7.85 4.69
CA ASP A 138 7.15 -8.00 5.84
C ASP A 138 7.91 -7.93 7.16
N VAL A 139 9.11 -8.55 7.24
CA VAL A 139 10.00 -8.43 8.40
C VAL A 139 10.45 -6.98 8.62
N LEU A 140 10.83 -6.29 7.54
CA LEU A 140 11.21 -4.88 7.61
C LEU A 140 10.03 -4.00 8.05
N ARG A 141 8.85 -4.20 7.46
CA ARG A 141 7.62 -3.45 7.78
C ARG A 141 7.23 -3.63 9.24
N ALA A 142 7.23 -4.86 9.74
CA ALA A 142 6.94 -5.15 11.13
C ALA A 142 7.93 -4.45 12.07
N SER A 143 9.21 -4.46 11.73
CA SER A 143 10.26 -3.80 12.53
C SER A 143 10.10 -2.27 12.54
N LEU A 144 9.82 -1.67 11.38
CA LEU A 144 9.53 -0.23 11.24
C LEU A 144 8.28 0.15 12.04
N PHE A 145 7.21 -0.63 11.94
CA PHE A 145 5.98 -0.41 12.69
C PHE A 145 6.21 -0.47 14.21
N ASN A 146 6.99 -1.45 14.68
CA ASN A 146 7.31 -1.58 16.10
C ASN A 146 8.04 -0.35 16.65
N VAL A 147 9.00 0.22 15.90
CA VAL A 147 9.68 1.44 16.33
C VAL A 147 8.79 2.69 16.15
N ALA A 148 7.94 2.75 15.13
CA ALA A 148 6.96 3.82 14.97
C ALA A 148 6.01 3.88 16.17
N LYS A 149 5.48 2.73 16.61
CA LYS A 149 4.65 2.62 17.83
C LYS A 149 5.38 3.05 19.10
N LYS A 150 6.68 2.75 19.23
CA LYS A 150 7.47 3.21 20.38
C LYS A 150 7.62 4.74 20.42
N VAL A 151 7.69 5.39 19.26
CA VAL A 151 7.91 6.84 19.16
C VAL A 151 6.60 7.64 19.22
N LEU A 152 5.56 7.18 18.53
CA LEU A 152 4.28 7.87 18.36
C LEU A 152 3.16 7.30 19.24
N GLY A 153 3.32 6.08 19.77
CA GLY A 153 2.30 5.42 20.57
C GLY A 153 1.25 4.69 19.72
N PRO A 154 0.03 4.48 20.25
CA PRO A 154 -1.00 3.67 19.61
C PRO A 154 -1.65 4.33 18.39
N MET A 155 -1.40 5.62 18.16
CA MET A 155 -1.97 6.36 17.02
C MET A 155 -1.47 5.90 15.65
N VAL A 156 -0.39 5.11 15.60
CA VAL A 156 0.13 4.52 14.37
C VAL A 156 -0.47 3.13 14.21
N SER A 157 -1.09 2.91 13.06
CA SER A 157 -1.73 1.63 12.72
C SER A 157 -0.91 0.81 11.72
N ASP A 158 -0.17 1.46 10.83
CA ASP A 158 0.74 0.77 9.91
C ASP A 158 1.89 1.68 9.42
N VAL A 159 2.92 1.06 8.83
CA VAL A 159 4.00 1.72 8.09
C VAL A 159 4.05 1.16 6.67
N LEU A 160 3.88 2.04 5.69
CA LEU A 160 3.83 1.68 4.29
C LEU A 160 5.17 2.01 3.62
N ILE A 161 5.78 1.01 3.01
CA ILE A 161 6.90 1.21 2.07
C ILE A 161 6.27 1.56 0.71
N THR A 162 6.30 2.83 0.34
CA THR A 162 5.63 3.32 -0.87
C THR A 162 6.50 3.25 -2.11
N ASP A 163 7.81 3.22 -1.94
CA ASP A 163 8.77 3.09 -3.04
C ASP A 163 10.06 2.45 -2.53
N ILE A 164 10.69 1.60 -3.34
CA ILE A 164 11.98 0.98 -3.05
C ILE A 164 12.78 0.80 -4.35
N ALA A 165 14.00 1.30 -4.35
CA ALA A 165 14.96 1.11 -5.42
C ALA A 165 16.30 0.62 -4.85
N ARG A 166 17.01 -0.19 -5.64
CA ARG A 166 18.36 -0.64 -5.32
C ARG A 166 19.28 -0.34 -6.49
N GLN A 167 20.42 0.25 -6.21
CA GLN A 167 21.48 0.54 -7.17
C GLN A 167 22.73 -0.22 -6.74
N ASP A 168 23.17 -1.17 -7.56
CA ASP A 168 24.44 -1.87 -7.36
C ASP A 168 25.62 -0.99 -7.81
N ALA A 169 26.77 -1.19 -7.17
CA ALA A 169 28.01 -0.46 -7.45
C ALA A 169 28.74 -0.96 -8.71
#